data_AF-A0A2A3AJK6-F1
#
_entry.id   AF-A0A2A3AJK6-F1
#
_cell.length_a   1.000
_cell.length_b   1.000
_cell.length_c   1.000
_cell.angle_alpha   90.00
_cell.angle_beta   90.00
_cell.angle_gamma   90.00
#
_symmetry.space_group_name_H-M   'P 1'
#
loop_
_entity.id
_entity.type
_entity.pdbx_description
1 polymer ?
#
loop_
_entity_poly.entity_id
_entity_poly.type
_entity_poly.pdbx_seq_one_letter_code
_entity_poly.pdbx_strand_id
1 'polypeptide(L)'
;MRYARIIGAAAVSLILALAASVLGGWLPLIVSVAMAVVIAVGWPAATGINARRRHNVIIAVAGVIACSLVTFVPDQQLIWLPAVVGVAFMAVCVAELVRGEGAKGRLESTLASVTGVLAAVSASGWVGLGHVEELYGLGTWVTLGGVGLPLAVIITVVGFRIISAAPETPKRRGLLTLGVTPVALLGVAALFAGRVLGSVVA
;
A
#
# COMPACT_ATOMS: atom_id res chain seq x y z
N MET A 1 -4.95 15.72 18.65
CA MET A 1 -4.83 14.25 18.76
C MET A 1 -4.98 13.50 17.44
N ARG A 2 -5.86 13.90 16.52
CA ARG A 2 -6.08 13.24 15.23
C ARG A 2 -4.82 13.13 14.37
N TYR A 3 -4.14 14.25 14.15
CA TYR A 3 -2.94 14.33 13.31
C TYR A 3 -1.79 13.48 13.85
N ALA A 4 -1.56 13.50 15.16
CA ALA A 4 -0.57 12.66 15.82
C ALA A 4 -0.78 11.15 15.55
N ARG A 5 -2.03 10.68 15.44
CA ARG A 5 -2.32 9.28 15.10
C ARG A 5 -2.00 8.93 13.65
N ILE A 6 -2.28 9.84 12.71
CA ILE A 6 -1.96 9.64 11.29
C ILE A 6 -0.43 9.60 11.12
N ILE A 7 0.26 10.59 11.70
CA ILE A 7 1.72 10.68 11.67
C ILE A 7 2.35 9.46 12.33
N GLY A 8 1.86 9.07 13.52
CA GLY A 8 2.32 7.87 14.20
C GLY A 8 2.12 6.60 13.37
N ALA A 9 0.97 6.43 12.72
CA ALA A 9 0.71 5.28 11.86
C ALA A 9 1.62 5.26 10.62
N ALA A 10 1.86 6.42 9.99
CA ALA A 10 2.79 6.53 8.86
C ALA A 10 4.24 6.22 9.28
N ALA A 11 4.71 6.78 10.40
CA ALA A 11 6.04 6.50 10.92
C ALA A 11 6.22 5.02 11.27
N VAL A 12 5.27 4.44 12.01
CA VAL A 12 5.31 3.02 12.39
C VAL A 12 5.27 2.11 11.17
N SER A 13 4.42 2.38 10.18
CA SER A 13 4.37 1.56 8.96
C SER A 13 5.64 1.65 8.14
N LEU A 14 6.25 2.84 8.01
CA LEU A 14 7.53 3.00 7.32
C LEU A 14 8.66 2.25 8.05
N ILE A 15 8.75 2.39 9.37
CA ILE A 15 9.76 1.70 10.18
C ILE A 15 9.60 0.18 10.05
N LEU A 16 8.37 -0.32 10.17
CA LEU A 16 8.09 -1.76 10.03
C LEU A 16 8.44 -2.27 8.64
N ALA A 17 8.13 -1.52 7.57
CA ALA A 17 8.41 -1.94 6.21
C ALA A 17 9.94 -1.98 5.93
N LEU A 18 10.68 -0.98 6.38
CA LEU A 18 12.15 -0.95 6.26
C LEU A 18 12.81 -2.04 7.11
N ALA A 19 12.40 -2.18 8.37
CA ALA A 19 12.94 -3.21 9.25
C ALA A 19 12.65 -4.62 8.70
N ALA A 20 11.45 -4.87 8.20
CA ALA A 20 11.10 -6.14 7.58
C ALA A 20 11.95 -6.41 6.34
N SER A 21 12.20 -5.40 5.50
CA SER A 21 13.03 -5.53 4.29
C SER A 21 14.48 -5.90 4.64
N VAL A 22 15.05 -5.29 5.69
CA VAL A 22 16.43 -5.55 6.14
C VAL A 22 16.57 -6.91 6.84
N LEU A 23 15.56 -7.30 7.63
CA LEU A 23 15.59 -8.58 8.36
C LEU A 23 15.31 -9.79 7.44
N GLY A 24 14.70 -9.56 6.28
CA GLY A 24 14.47 -10.59 5.25
C GLY A 24 13.48 -11.69 5.65
N GLY A 25 13.52 -12.78 4.88
CA GLY A 25 12.65 -13.94 5.06
C GLY A 25 11.17 -13.64 4.82
N TRP A 26 10.30 -14.09 5.71
CA TRP A 26 8.85 -13.92 5.55
C TRP A 26 8.33 -12.56 6.03
N LEU A 27 9.17 -11.75 6.68
CA LEU A 27 8.77 -10.48 7.30
C LEU A 27 8.24 -9.45 6.27
N PRO A 28 8.91 -9.21 5.12
CA PRO A 28 8.40 -8.26 4.11
C PRO A 28 6.99 -8.62 3.63
N LEU A 29 6.73 -9.91 3.42
CA LEU A 29 5.41 -10.41 3.03
C LEU A 29 4.36 -10.13 4.10
N ILE A 30 4.64 -10.51 5.35
CA ILE A 30 3.69 -10.33 6.47
C ILE A 30 3.32 -8.87 6.66
N VAL A 31 4.32 -7.97 6.66
CA VAL A 31 4.09 -6.53 6.82
C VAL A 31 3.31 -5.95 5.65
N SER A 32 3.67 -6.31 4.41
CA SER A 32 2.99 -5.80 3.21
C SER A 32 1.54 -6.29 3.11
N VAL A 33 1.28 -7.54 3.46
CA VAL A 33 -0.08 -8.10 3.57
C VAL A 33 -0.87 -7.39 4.67
N ALA A 34 -0.26 -7.15 5.84
CA ALA A 34 -0.91 -6.41 6.91
C ALA A 34 -1.28 -4.97 6.47
N MET A 35 -0.39 -4.29 5.74
CA MET A 35 -0.67 -2.97 5.17
C MET A 35 -1.84 -3.03 4.19
N ALA A 36 -1.87 -4.00 3.28
CA ALA A 36 -2.96 -4.19 2.33
C ALA A 36 -4.30 -4.45 3.04
N VAL A 37 -4.33 -5.28 4.08
CA VAL A 37 -5.54 -5.55 4.88
C VAL A 37 -6.00 -4.31 5.65
N VAL A 38 -5.07 -3.55 6.24
CA VAL A 38 -5.40 -2.29 6.92
C VAL A 38 -6.06 -1.33 5.93
N ILE A 39 -5.45 -1.13 4.75
CA ILE A 39 -6.01 -0.31 3.67
C ILE A 39 -7.40 -0.82 3.29
N ALA A 40 -7.55 -2.11 3.03
CA ALA A 40 -8.82 -2.70 2.64
C ALA A 40 -9.94 -2.46 3.65
N VAL A 41 -9.65 -2.51 4.96
CA VAL A 41 -10.67 -2.34 6.00
C VAL A 41 -11.00 -0.87 6.26
N GLY A 42 -10.00 0.01 6.26
CA GLY A 42 -10.21 1.40 6.63
C GLY A 42 -10.45 2.35 5.45
N TRP A 43 -10.01 2.00 4.23
CA TRP A 43 -10.15 2.87 3.06
C TRP A 43 -11.62 3.09 2.67
N PRO A 44 -12.47 2.06 2.52
CA PRO A 44 -13.90 2.27 2.27
C PRO A 44 -14.64 2.95 3.43
N ALA A 45 -14.09 2.84 4.65
CA ALA A 45 -14.61 3.57 5.80
C ALA A 45 -14.22 5.07 5.78
N ALA A 46 -13.05 5.40 5.25
CA ALA A 46 -12.53 6.75 5.11
C ALA A 46 -13.20 7.51 3.96
N THR A 47 -13.45 6.84 2.84
CA THR A 47 -14.06 7.42 1.63
C THR A 47 -15.58 7.45 1.66
N GLY A 48 -16.20 6.88 2.70
CA GLY A 48 -17.66 6.94 2.88
C GLY A 48 -18.47 5.98 2.00
N ILE A 49 -17.83 4.97 1.40
CA ILE A 49 -18.52 3.95 0.59
C ILE A 49 -19.64 3.28 1.43
N ASN A 50 -20.82 3.09 0.82
CA ASN A 50 -21.97 2.47 1.48
C ASN A 50 -21.86 0.94 1.51
N ALA A 51 -21.43 0.30 0.41
CA ALA A 51 -21.33 -1.17 0.28
C ALA A 51 -20.00 -1.75 0.81
N ARG A 52 -19.52 -1.28 1.97
CA ARG A 52 -18.13 -1.46 2.46
C ARG A 52 -17.60 -2.89 2.38
N ARG A 53 -18.39 -3.89 2.78
CA ARG A 53 -17.90 -5.28 2.88
C ARG A 53 -17.38 -5.84 1.55
N ARG A 54 -18.08 -5.59 0.44
CA ARG A 54 -17.69 -6.11 -0.88
C ARG A 54 -16.37 -5.50 -1.34
N HIS A 55 -16.26 -4.17 -1.23
CA HIS A 55 -15.05 -3.45 -1.63
C HIS A 55 -13.86 -3.77 -0.72
N ASN A 56 -14.07 -3.94 0.59
CA ASN A 56 -13.02 -4.39 1.50
C ASN A 56 -12.43 -5.73 1.04
N VAL A 57 -13.27 -6.71 0.68
CA VAL A 57 -12.78 -8.03 0.23
C VAL A 57 -11.98 -7.89 -1.06
N ILE A 58 -12.48 -7.13 -2.04
CA ILE A 58 -11.78 -6.94 -3.33
C ILE A 58 -10.40 -6.30 -3.11
N ILE A 59 -10.32 -5.24 -2.30
CA ILE A 59 -9.05 -4.55 -2.02
C ILE A 59 -8.07 -5.48 -1.28
N ALA A 60 -8.55 -6.22 -0.27
CA ALA A 60 -7.71 -7.13 0.50
C ALA A 60 -7.17 -8.26 -0.37
N VAL A 61 -8.03 -8.91 -1.16
CA VAL A 61 -7.64 -10.01 -2.05
C VAL A 61 -6.64 -9.54 -3.09
N ALA A 62 -6.87 -8.37 -3.71
CA ALA A 62 -5.93 -7.82 -4.70
C ALA A 62 -4.54 -7.57 -4.09
N GLY A 63 -4.47 -6.93 -2.92
CA GLY A 63 -3.19 -6.69 -2.25
C GLY A 63 -2.48 -7.96 -1.79
N VAL A 64 -3.23 -8.95 -1.27
CA VAL A 64 -2.68 -10.25 -0.87
C VAL A 64 -2.13 -11.02 -2.08
N ILE A 65 -2.88 -11.07 -3.18
CA ILE A 65 -2.41 -11.71 -4.42
C ILE A 65 -1.17 -11.01 -4.95
N ALA A 66 -1.14 -9.68 -4.96
CA ALA A 66 0.02 -8.90 -5.39
C ALA A 66 1.27 -9.22 -4.55
N CYS A 67 1.16 -9.22 -3.23
CA CYS A 67 2.29 -9.55 -2.34
C CYS A 67 2.73 -11.01 -2.54
N SER A 68 1.78 -11.93 -2.67
CA SER A 68 2.06 -13.36 -2.88
C SER A 68 2.78 -13.59 -4.21
N LEU A 69 2.37 -12.94 -5.29
CA LEU A 69 3.03 -13.05 -6.60
C LEU A 69 4.48 -12.57 -6.54
N VAL A 70 4.74 -11.47 -5.83
CA VAL A 70 6.12 -10.97 -5.66
C VAL A 70 6.98 -11.95 -4.86
N THR A 71 6.42 -12.63 -3.84
CA THR A 71 7.13 -13.65 -3.06
C THR A 71 7.36 -14.96 -3.82
N PHE A 72 6.33 -15.49 -4.47
CA PHE A 72 6.39 -16.84 -5.05
C PHE A 72 6.88 -16.86 -6.51
N VAL A 73 6.93 -15.70 -7.17
CA VAL A 73 7.41 -15.55 -8.55
C VAL A 73 8.47 -14.43 -8.61
N PRO A 74 9.62 -14.59 -7.94
CA PRO A 74 10.61 -13.52 -7.79
C PRO A 74 11.26 -13.07 -9.10
N ASP A 75 11.26 -13.92 -10.14
CA ASP A 75 11.78 -13.57 -11.46
C ASP A 75 10.87 -12.61 -12.25
N GLN A 76 9.60 -12.51 -11.85
CA GLN A 76 8.57 -11.72 -12.56
C GLN A 76 7.98 -10.62 -11.67
N GLN A 77 8.82 -10.04 -10.81
CA GLN A 77 8.44 -8.94 -9.94
C GLN A 77 7.75 -7.82 -10.74
N LEU A 78 6.61 -7.34 -10.24
CA LEU A 78 5.74 -6.31 -10.80
C LEU A 78 5.02 -6.61 -12.12
N ILE A 79 5.46 -7.60 -12.91
CA ILE A 79 4.90 -7.89 -14.25
C ILE A 79 3.39 -8.18 -14.17
N TRP A 80 2.95 -8.91 -13.14
CA TRP A 80 1.56 -9.31 -12.95
C TRP A 80 0.68 -8.27 -12.24
N LEU A 81 1.27 -7.23 -11.65
CA LEU A 81 0.50 -6.26 -10.86
C LEU A 81 -0.56 -5.50 -11.69
N PRO A 82 -0.28 -5.07 -12.94
CA PRO A 82 -1.31 -4.50 -13.80
C PRO A 82 -2.48 -5.45 -14.06
N ALA A 83 -2.22 -6.75 -14.21
CA ALA A 83 -3.26 -7.76 -14.39
C ALA A 83 -4.11 -7.92 -13.11
N VAL A 84 -3.48 -7.94 -11.93
CA VAL A 84 -4.18 -7.97 -10.63
C VAL A 84 -5.09 -6.74 -10.48
N VAL A 85 -4.59 -5.54 -10.81
CA VAL A 85 -5.36 -4.30 -10.78
C VAL A 85 -6.52 -4.35 -11.77
N GLY A 86 -6.30 -4.84 -13.00
CA GLY A 86 -7.34 -4.97 -14.02
C GLY A 86 -8.48 -5.90 -13.59
N VAL A 87 -8.14 -7.08 -13.04
CA VAL A 87 -9.13 -8.03 -12.52
C VAL A 87 -9.89 -7.43 -11.34
N ALA A 88 -9.19 -6.77 -10.42
CA ALA A 88 -9.83 -6.10 -9.28
C ALA A 88 -10.74 -4.94 -9.72
N PHE A 89 -10.35 -4.15 -10.72
CA PHE A 89 -11.19 -3.12 -11.33
C PHE A 89 -12.49 -3.70 -11.88
N MET A 90 -12.40 -4.79 -12.65
CA MET A 90 -13.58 -5.49 -13.16
C MET A 90 -14.46 -6.01 -12.03
N ALA A 91 -13.87 -6.58 -10.98
CA ALA A 91 -14.61 -7.04 -9.80
C ALA A 91 -15.32 -5.89 -9.07
N VAL A 92 -14.71 -4.70 -8.98
CA VAL A 92 -15.36 -3.50 -8.42
C VAL A 92 -16.55 -3.08 -9.28
N CYS A 93 -16.39 -3.04 -10.61
CA CYS A 93 -17.47 -2.72 -11.54
C CYS A 93 -18.64 -3.70 -11.39
N VAL A 94 -18.35 -5.01 -11.30
CA VAL A 94 -19.37 -6.04 -11.05
C VAL A 94 -20.04 -5.83 -9.68
N ALA A 95 -19.29 -5.54 -8.63
CA ALA A 95 -19.86 -5.27 -7.30
C ALA A 95 -20.84 -4.08 -7.32
N GLU A 96 -20.55 -3.06 -8.13
CA GLU A 96 -21.42 -1.88 -8.32
C GLU A 96 -22.57 -2.12 -9.29
N LEU A 97 -22.47 -3.06 -10.23
CA LEU A 97 -23.60 -3.53 -11.04
C LEU A 97 -24.59 -4.32 -10.19
N VAL A 98 -24.09 -5.22 -9.33
CA VAL A 98 -24.93 -5.99 -8.39
C VAL A 98 -25.58 -5.09 -7.33
N ARG A 99 -25.10 -3.87 -7.12
CA ARG A 99 -25.75 -2.88 -6.24
C ARG A 99 -27.06 -2.32 -6.84
N GLY A 100 -27.29 -2.52 -8.13
CA GLY A 100 -28.51 -2.11 -8.83
C GLY A 100 -28.41 -0.73 -9.50
N GLU A 101 -29.31 -0.51 -10.46
CA GLU A 101 -29.46 0.76 -11.17
C GLU A 101 -30.03 1.86 -10.24
N GLY A 102 -29.57 3.10 -10.40
CA GLY A 102 -29.98 4.22 -9.55
C GLY A 102 -29.29 4.33 -8.18
N ALA A 103 -28.34 3.44 -7.85
CA ALA A 103 -27.60 3.58 -6.61
C ALA A 103 -26.81 4.91 -6.57
N LYS A 104 -27.01 5.69 -5.50
CA LYS A 104 -26.32 6.97 -5.32
C LYS A 104 -24.82 6.75 -5.14
N GLY A 105 -24.02 7.62 -5.77
CA GLY A 105 -22.57 7.64 -5.59
C GLY A 105 -21.82 6.44 -6.19
N ARG A 106 -22.29 5.88 -7.31
CA ARG A 106 -21.66 4.69 -7.95
C ARG A 106 -20.27 4.98 -8.46
N LEU A 107 -20.12 6.06 -9.23
CA LEU A 107 -18.83 6.41 -9.83
C LEU A 107 -17.81 6.74 -8.73
N GLU A 108 -18.22 7.48 -7.72
CA GLU A 108 -17.42 7.87 -6.57
C GLU A 108 -16.98 6.63 -5.78
N SER A 109 -17.88 5.65 -5.58
CA SER A 109 -17.57 4.39 -4.92
C SER A 109 -16.59 3.53 -5.73
N THR A 110 -16.77 3.45 -7.06
CA THR A 110 -15.83 2.77 -7.96
C THR A 110 -14.45 3.41 -7.90
N LEU A 111 -14.35 4.72 -8.11
CA LEU A 111 -13.07 5.46 -8.09
C LEU A 111 -12.38 5.35 -6.72
N ALA A 112 -13.14 5.49 -5.63
CA ALA A 112 -12.63 5.27 -4.29
C ALA A 112 -12.16 3.83 -4.09
N SER A 113 -12.85 2.83 -4.63
CA SER A 113 -12.41 1.43 -4.47
C SER A 113 -11.15 1.12 -5.27
N VAL A 114 -11.06 1.63 -6.50
CA VAL A 114 -9.91 1.41 -7.39
C VAL A 114 -8.66 2.09 -6.84
N THR A 115 -8.78 3.28 -6.27
CA THR A 115 -7.66 3.92 -5.55
C THR A 115 -7.21 3.11 -4.33
N GLY A 116 -8.14 2.48 -3.62
CA GLY A 116 -7.84 1.54 -2.55
C GLY A 116 -7.10 0.29 -3.04
N VAL A 117 -7.52 -0.27 -4.17
CA VAL A 117 -6.85 -1.40 -4.84
C VAL A 117 -5.42 -1.03 -5.21
N LEU A 118 -5.21 0.12 -5.88
CA LEU A 118 -3.88 0.59 -6.25
C LEU A 118 -2.98 0.73 -5.01
N ALA A 119 -3.48 1.35 -3.94
CA ALA A 119 -2.73 1.47 -2.69
C ALA A 119 -2.36 0.11 -2.07
N ALA A 120 -3.30 -0.84 -2.04
CA ALA A 120 -3.06 -2.17 -1.49
C ALA A 120 -2.09 -3.00 -2.34
N VAL A 121 -2.18 -2.90 -3.67
CA VAL A 121 -1.28 -3.58 -4.61
C VAL A 121 0.13 -3.01 -4.55
N SER A 122 0.29 -1.68 -4.45
CA SER A 122 1.61 -1.04 -4.33
C SER A 122 2.39 -1.47 -3.08
N ALA A 123 1.70 -1.93 -2.02
CA ALA A 123 2.36 -2.47 -0.84
C ALA A 123 3.29 -3.66 -1.18
N SER A 124 3.01 -4.41 -2.24
CA SER A 124 3.86 -5.51 -2.70
C SER A 124 5.28 -5.08 -3.10
N GLY A 125 5.51 -3.80 -3.42
CA GLY A 125 6.85 -3.28 -3.69
C GLY A 125 7.78 -3.37 -2.47
N TRP A 126 7.26 -3.33 -1.24
CA TRP A 126 8.05 -3.56 -0.03
C TRP A 126 8.54 -5.02 0.09
N VAL A 127 7.75 -5.98 -0.39
CA VAL A 127 8.21 -7.37 -0.53
C VAL A 127 9.37 -7.45 -1.52
N GLY A 128 9.25 -6.76 -2.65
CA GLY A 128 10.32 -6.68 -3.64
C GLY A 128 11.61 -6.08 -3.08
N LEU A 129 11.51 -5.03 -2.27
CA LEU A 129 12.67 -4.42 -1.62
C LEU A 129 13.41 -5.43 -0.71
N GLY A 130 12.68 -6.28 0.02
CA GLY A 130 13.28 -7.37 0.79
C GLY A 130 14.11 -8.33 -0.07
N HIS A 131 13.60 -8.74 -1.23
CA HIS A 131 14.38 -9.58 -2.16
C HIS A 131 15.62 -8.87 -2.72
N VAL A 132 15.55 -7.56 -2.94
CA VAL A 132 16.72 -6.77 -3.38
C VAL A 132 17.78 -6.75 -2.30
N GLU A 133 17.39 -6.56 -1.04
CA GLU A 133 18.32 -6.61 0.09
C GLU A 133 19.01 -7.97 0.18
N GLU A 134 18.24 -9.06 0.06
CA GLU A 134 18.78 -10.43 0.07
C GLU A 134 19.72 -10.71 -1.11
N LEU A 135 19.45 -10.13 -2.28
CA LEU A 135 20.25 -10.35 -3.50
C LEU A 135 21.56 -9.56 -3.51
N TYR A 136 21.52 -8.28 -3.12
CA TYR A 136 22.68 -7.38 -3.24
C TYR A 136 23.42 -7.16 -1.92
N GLY A 137 22.83 -7.49 -0.76
CA GLY A 137 23.45 -7.26 0.54
C GLY A 137 23.78 -5.79 0.79
N LEU A 138 22.89 -4.88 0.39
CA LEU A 138 23.07 -3.42 0.44
C LEU A 138 23.58 -2.90 1.78
N GLY A 139 23.23 -3.58 2.88
CA GLY A 139 23.66 -3.26 4.22
C GLY A 139 22.72 -2.22 4.83
N THR A 140 22.37 -2.43 6.10
CA THR A 140 21.32 -1.71 6.81
C THR A 140 21.40 -0.19 6.64
N TRP A 141 22.61 0.39 6.67
CA TRP A 141 22.80 1.84 6.56
C TRP A 141 22.53 2.39 5.16
N VAL A 142 22.83 1.62 4.11
CA VAL A 142 22.56 2.02 2.72
C VAL A 142 21.06 1.96 2.45
N THR A 143 20.36 0.96 2.97
CA THR A 143 18.92 0.82 2.77
C THR A 143 18.15 1.87 3.57
N LEU A 144 18.55 2.13 4.82
CA LEU A 144 17.95 3.20 5.62
C LEU A 144 18.27 4.60 5.06
N GLY A 145 19.51 4.85 4.65
CA GLY A 145 19.94 6.16 4.15
C GLY A 145 19.51 6.43 2.71
N GLY A 146 19.65 5.46 1.82
CA GLY A 146 19.40 5.58 0.39
C GLY A 146 17.95 5.36 -0.02
N VAL A 147 17.22 4.47 0.66
CA VAL A 147 15.79 4.24 0.39
C VAL A 147 14.92 4.89 1.46
N GLY A 148 15.23 4.66 2.74
CA GLY A 148 14.42 5.14 3.86
C GLY A 148 14.33 6.67 3.97
N LEU A 149 15.46 7.37 3.92
CA LEU A 149 15.50 8.83 4.08
C LEU A 149 14.73 9.58 2.98
N PRO A 150 14.93 9.31 1.67
CA PRO A 150 14.16 9.98 0.63
C PRO A 150 12.66 9.70 0.75
N LEU A 151 12.28 8.45 1.05
CA LEU A 151 10.88 8.10 1.24
C LEU A 151 10.27 8.80 2.46
N ALA A 152 10.99 8.92 3.57
CA ALA A 152 10.53 9.66 4.74
C ALA A 152 10.26 11.14 4.40
N VAL A 153 11.13 11.78 3.60
CA VAL A 153 10.93 13.15 3.12
C VAL A 153 9.67 13.23 2.23
N ILE A 154 9.52 12.32 1.27
CA ILE A 154 8.35 12.27 0.38
C ILE A 154 7.07 12.06 1.19
N ILE A 155 7.06 11.10 2.12
CA ILE A 155 5.92 10.82 3.01
C ILE A 155 5.58 12.04 3.86
N THR A 156 6.58 12.81 4.32
CA THR A 156 6.34 14.02 5.09
C THR A 156 5.65 15.10 4.25
N VAL A 157 6.15 15.34 3.03
CA VAL A 157 5.57 16.34 2.11
C VAL A 157 4.17 15.93 1.65
N VAL A 158 3.99 14.67 1.23
CA VAL A 158 2.70 14.12 0.78
C VAL A 158 1.73 14.01 1.95
N GLY A 159 2.20 13.50 3.09
CA GLY A 159 1.43 13.34 4.31
C GLY A 159 0.89 14.68 4.82
N PHE A 160 1.69 15.75 4.76
CA PHE A 160 1.23 17.11 5.07
C PHE A 160 0.04 17.53 4.21
N ARG A 161 0.10 17.28 2.89
CA ARG A 161 -1.01 17.58 1.97
C ARG A 161 -2.25 16.72 2.20
N ILE A 162 -2.09 15.41 2.39
CA ILE A 162 -3.21 14.50 2.68
C ILE A 162 -3.88 14.88 4.00
N ILE A 163 -3.09 15.22 5.01
CA ILE A 163 -3.57 15.65 6.32
C ILE A 163 -4.36 16.96 6.21
N SER A 164 -3.90 17.91 5.39
CA SER A 164 -4.59 19.18 5.19
C SER A 164 -5.96 19.03 4.50
N ALA A 165 -6.16 17.94 3.74
CA ALA A 165 -7.42 17.63 3.06
C ALA A 165 -8.34 16.67 3.85
N ALA A 166 -7.97 16.30 5.09
CA ALA A 166 -8.66 15.23 5.80
C ALA A 166 -10.00 15.70 6.41
N PRO A 167 -11.11 14.96 6.23
CA PRO A 167 -12.48 15.42 6.58
C PRO A 167 -12.68 15.60 8.09
N GLU A 168 -13.41 16.62 8.56
CA GLU A 168 -13.43 17.07 9.97
C GLU A 168 -13.83 16.00 11.02
N THR A 169 -14.65 15.00 10.66
CA THR A 169 -15.16 13.96 11.57
C THR A 169 -14.85 12.52 11.10
N PRO A 170 -13.60 12.05 11.14
CA PRO A 170 -13.25 10.72 10.64
C PRO A 170 -13.55 9.60 11.66
N LYS A 171 -14.10 8.49 11.18
CA LYS A 171 -14.19 7.24 11.97
C LYS A 171 -12.76 6.70 12.24
N ARG A 172 -12.51 6.15 13.43
CA ARG A 172 -11.18 5.63 13.89
C ARG A 172 -10.45 4.76 12.85
N ARG A 173 -11.18 3.89 12.14
CA ARG A 173 -10.61 2.98 11.12
C ARG A 173 -10.06 3.71 9.89
N GLY A 174 -10.70 4.81 9.48
CA GLY A 174 -10.22 5.61 8.36
C GLY A 174 -8.96 6.42 8.68
N LEU A 175 -8.73 6.73 9.97
CA LEU A 175 -7.52 7.45 10.39
C LEU A 175 -6.24 6.62 10.24
N LEU A 176 -6.31 5.33 10.55
CA LEU A 176 -5.15 4.43 10.43
C LEU A 176 -4.76 4.23 8.96
N THR A 177 -5.74 4.06 8.08
CA THR A 177 -5.45 3.90 6.65
C THR A 177 -4.86 5.14 6.03
N LEU A 178 -5.30 6.33 6.44
CA LEU A 178 -4.71 7.57 5.93
C LEU A 178 -3.21 7.69 6.24
N GLY A 179 -2.72 7.07 7.32
CA GLY A 179 -1.29 6.99 7.62
C GLY A 179 -0.55 5.89 6.86
N VAL A 180 -1.18 4.71 6.70
CA VAL A 180 -0.55 3.53 6.05
C VAL A 180 -0.52 3.65 4.53
N THR A 181 -1.55 4.23 3.91
CA THR A 181 -1.69 4.39 2.45
C THR A 181 -0.48 5.05 1.78
N PRO A 182 0.06 6.21 2.24
CA PRO A 182 1.22 6.82 1.59
C PRO A 182 2.46 5.92 1.63
N VAL A 183 2.67 5.18 2.72
CA VAL A 183 3.77 4.21 2.81
C VAL A 183 3.55 3.06 1.85
N ALA A 184 2.33 2.51 1.77
CA ALA A 184 2.01 1.43 0.84
C ALA A 184 2.21 1.83 -0.63
N LEU A 185 1.75 3.04 -1.01
CA LEU A 185 1.91 3.56 -2.37
C LEU A 185 3.37 3.67 -2.80
N LEU A 186 4.25 3.99 -1.85
CA LEU A 186 5.67 4.17 -2.12
C LEU A 186 6.46 2.86 -2.15
N GLY A 187 5.85 1.70 -1.93
CA GLY A 187 6.54 0.41 -2.00
C GLY A 187 7.23 0.16 -3.34
N VAL A 188 6.58 0.53 -4.45
CA VAL A 188 7.16 0.40 -5.80
C VAL A 188 8.36 1.31 -6.00
N ALA A 189 8.28 2.55 -5.48
CA ALA A 189 9.41 3.49 -5.51
C ALA A 189 10.57 3.00 -4.63
N ALA A 190 10.26 2.39 -3.48
CA ALA A 190 11.25 1.81 -2.58
C ALA A 190 12.03 0.69 -3.27
N LEU A 191 11.33 -0.23 -3.93
CA LEU A 191 11.95 -1.29 -4.74
C LEU A 191 12.82 -0.72 -5.86
N PHE A 192 12.32 0.25 -6.62
CA PHE A 192 13.10 0.87 -7.70
C PHE A 192 14.38 1.52 -7.16
N ALA A 193 14.29 2.29 -6.08
CA ALA A 193 15.45 2.89 -5.43
C ALA A 193 16.44 1.82 -4.95
N GLY A 194 15.95 0.74 -4.33
CA GLY A 194 16.78 -0.39 -3.92
C GLY A 194 17.51 -1.04 -5.08
N ARG A 195 16.83 -1.28 -6.21
CA ARG A 195 17.45 -1.84 -7.43
C ARG A 195 18.55 -0.94 -7.98
N VAL A 196 18.30 0.37 -8.05
CA VAL A 196 19.30 1.35 -8.52
C VAL A 196 20.51 1.35 -7.58
N LEU A 197 20.30 1.41 -6.27
CA LEU A 197 21.39 1.35 -5.29
C LEU A 197 22.16 0.03 -5.41
N GLY A 198 21.47 -1.09 -5.56
CA GLY A 198 22.09 -2.41 -5.73
C GLY A 198 22.99 -2.48 -6.94
N SER A 199 22.58 -1.86 -8.05
CA SER A 199 23.38 -1.81 -9.28
C SER A 199 24.62 -0.90 -9.21
N VAL A 200 24.68 0.01 -8.23
CA VAL A 200 25.80 0.96 -8.07
C VAL A 200 26.79 0.48 -7.01
N VAL A 201 26.31 -0.25 -6.00
CA VAL A 201 27.10 -0.71 -4.85
C VAL A 201 27.70 -2.11 -5.06
N ALA A 202 27.08 -2.95 -5.90
CA ALA A 202 27.59 -4.28 -6.27
C ALA A 202 28.60 -4.22 -7.42
#